data_AF-A0A938JCQ9-F1
#
_entry.id   AF-A0A938JCQ9-F1
#
_cell.length_a   1.000
_cell.length_b   1.000
_cell.length_c   1.000
_cell.angle_alpha   90.00
_cell.angle_beta   90.00
_cell.angle_gamma   90.00
#
_symmetry.space_group_name_H-M   'P 1'
#
loop_
_entity.id
_entity.type
_entity.pdbx_description
1 polymer ?
#
loop_
_entity_poly.entity_id
_entity_poly.type
_entity_poly.pdbx_seq_one_letter_code
_entity_poly.pdbx_strand_id
1 'polypeptide(L)'
;KETIIELIAALKDEHKAGRIGNYEDWWANLNRLRTEYPLGYDHPVDGSLSPQYVIERIGAISGPEAVYAAGVGQHQMWAAQFVKYENPGTWLNSGGLGTMGYAIPAAMGAKVGAPDKTVWAIDGDGCFQMTNQELATCTLNDIPIKVGLINNNALGMVRQWQSLFYNNRYSNTDLNSNRVPDFVKLADAYGCHGLRCEKREDVDKTIEKALSLNDAPVVIDFVVHKDAMVWPMVAAGMSNSEIKFARDMAPQWMRSDDE
;
A
#
# COMPACT_ATOMS: atom_id res chain seq x y z
N LYS A 1 -29.40 -1.79 -7.24
CA LYS A 1 -29.32 -0.40 -7.75
C LYS A 1 -30.61 0.36 -7.42
N GLU A 2 -31.79 -0.23 -7.62
CA GLU A 2 -33.10 0.36 -7.30
C GLU A 2 -33.29 0.67 -5.81
N THR A 3 -32.90 -0.25 -4.92
CA THR A 3 -33.04 -0.05 -3.45
C THR A 3 -32.31 1.18 -2.92
N ILE A 4 -31.11 1.50 -3.40
CA ILE A 4 -30.37 2.70 -2.96
C ILE A 4 -31.08 3.97 -3.44
N ILE A 5 -31.61 3.96 -4.67
CA ILE A 5 -32.35 5.10 -5.23
C ILE A 5 -33.62 5.34 -4.42
N GLU A 6 -34.36 4.28 -4.09
CA GLU A 6 -35.56 4.35 -3.25
C GLU A 6 -35.25 4.80 -1.82
N LEU A 7 -34.18 4.29 -1.20
CA LEU A 7 -33.72 4.72 0.12
C LEU A 7 -33.33 6.21 0.14
N ILE A 8 -32.65 6.70 -0.90
CA ILE A 8 -32.30 8.12 -1.03
C ILE A 8 -33.57 8.97 -1.15
N ALA A 9 -34.55 8.53 -1.94
CA ALA A 9 -35.83 9.24 -2.07
C ALA A 9 -36.58 9.28 -0.73
N ALA A 10 -36.71 8.14 -0.06
CA ALA A 10 -37.35 8.04 1.25
C ALA A 10 -36.65 8.95 2.29
N LEU A 11 -35.32 8.90 2.38
CA LEU A 11 -34.54 9.75 3.30
C LEU A 11 -34.76 11.25 3.01
N LYS A 12 -34.82 11.65 1.73
CA LYS A 12 -35.12 13.03 1.36
C LYS A 12 -36.51 13.46 1.81
N ASP A 13 -37.50 12.59 1.73
CA ASP A 13 -38.86 12.90 2.17
C ASP A 13 -38.97 12.97 3.70
N GLU A 14 -38.26 12.10 4.43
CA GLU A 14 -38.10 12.20 5.89
C GLU A 14 -37.47 13.55 6.30
N HIS A 15 -36.39 13.97 5.63
CA HIS A 15 -35.74 15.26 5.87
C HIS A 15 -36.67 16.45 5.58
N LYS A 16 -37.43 16.42 4.47
CA LYS A 16 -38.44 17.46 4.17
C LYS A 16 -39.53 17.53 5.24
N ALA A 17 -39.88 16.39 5.84
CA ALA A 17 -40.84 16.31 6.93
C ALA A 17 -40.23 16.71 8.30
N GLY A 18 -39.00 17.24 8.33
CA GLY A 18 -38.33 17.71 9.54
C GLY A 18 -37.70 16.62 10.39
N ARG A 19 -37.73 15.35 9.94
CA ARG A 19 -37.10 14.22 10.63
C ARG A 19 -35.65 14.09 10.19
N ILE A 20 -34.81 14.94 10.78
CA ILE A 20 -33.36 14.94 10.58
C ILE A 20 -32.72 14.32 11.83
N GLY A 21 -31.82 13.35 11.65
CA GLY A 21 -31.10 12.78 12.78
C GLY A 21 -30.15 13.79 13.41
N ASN A 22 -30.09 13.83 14.74
CA ASN A 22 -29.01 14.49 15.46
C ASN A 22 -27.83 13.52 15.55
N TYR A 23 -26.70 13.89 14.96
CA TYR A 23 -25.47 13.09 14.94
C TYR A 23 -24.30 13.80 15.60
N GLU A 24 -24.53 14.86 16.38
CA GLU A 24 -23.48 15.67 17.00
C GLU A 24 -22.56 14.81 17.89
N ASP A 25 -23.13 14.03 18.81
CA ASP A 25 -22.37 13.14 19.70
C ASP A 25 -21.60 12.05 18.91
N TRP A 26 -22.22 11.54 17.85
CA TRP A 26 -21.58 10.56 16.98
C TRP A 26 -20.37 11.16 16.26
N TRP A 27 -20.52 12.35 15.68
CA TRP A 27 -19.42 13.08 15.04
C TRP A 27 -18.33 13.49 16.03
N ALA A 28 -18.70 13.89 17.24
CA ALA A 28 -17.75 14.19 18.30
C ALA A 28 -16.89 12.95 18.62
N ASN A 29 -17.52 11.77 18.77
CA ASN A 29 -16.81 10.52 18.98
C ASN A 29 -15.92 10.14 17.79
N LEU A 30 -16.41 10.23 16.55
CA LEU A 30 -15.61 9.94 15.36
C LEU A 30 -14.41 10.86 15.21
N ASN A 31 -14.59 12.17 15.44
CA ASN A 31 -13.51 13.15 15.36
C ASN A 31 -12.46 12.90 16.45
N ARG A 32 -12.90 12.58 17.67
CA ARG A 32 -12.00 12.16 18.75
C ARG A 32 -11.14 10.97 18.33
N LEU A 33 -11.76 9.91 17.78
CA LEU A 33 -11.02 8.73 17.29
C LEU A 33 -10.00 9.08 16.20
N ARG A 34 -10.36 9.96 15.26
CA ARG A 34 -9.45 10.41 14.19
C ARG A 34 -8.27 11.22 14.74
N THR A 35 -8.49 12.01 15.79
CA THR A 35 -7.46 12.84 16.43
C THR A 35 -6.54 12.02 17.34
N GLU A 36 -7.09 11.11 18.13
CA GLU A 36 -6.30 10.31 19.09
C GLU A 36 -5.58 9.13 18.44
N TYR A 37 -6.17 8.52 17.41
CA TYR A 37 -5.63 7.35 16.72
C TYR A 37 -5.46 7.62 15.22
N PRO A 38 -4.67 8.65 14.84
CA PRO A 38 -4.39 8.90 13.44
C PRO A 38 -3.58 7.75 12.86
N LEU A 39 -3.78 7.48 11.57
CA LEU A 39 -2.88 6.63 10.83
C LEU A 39 -1.51 7.34 10.75
N GLY A 40 -0.46 6.64 11.15
CA GLY A 40 0.90 7.17 11.17
C GLY A 40 1.92 6.05 11.27
N TYR A 41 3.19 6.44 11.24
CA TYR A 41 4.34 5.55 11.35
C TYR A 41 5.54 6.32 11.87
N ASP A 42 6.47 5.60 12.51
CA ASP A 42 7.74 6.17 12.94
C ASP A 42 8.81 6.03 11.86
N HIS A 43 9.76 6.96 11.86
CA HIS A 43 10.96 6.83 11.06
C HIS A 43 11.98 5.93 11.78
N PRO A 44 12.65 5.00 11.06
CA PRO A 44 13.69 4.15 11.63
C PRO A 44 14.80 4.95 12.30
N VAL A 45 15.15 4.58 13.53
CA VAL A 45 16.19 5.25 14.35
C VAL A 45 17.58 5.12 13.74
N ASP A 46 17.82 4.03 13.00
CA ASP A 46 19.08 3.75 12.30
C ASP A 46 19.25 4.60 11.02
N GLY A 47 18.27 5.45 10.69
CA GLY A 47 18.28 6.29 9.49
C GLY A 47 17.93 5.57 8.20
N SER A 48 17.58 4.27 8.27
CA SER A 48 17.11 3.53 7.11
C SER A 48 15.76 4.07 6.60
N LEU A 49 15.48 3.79 5.33
CA LEU A 49 14.31 4.33 4.67
C LEU A 49 13.02 3.65 5.15
N SER A 50 12.04 4.44 5.58
CA SER A 50 10.71 3.93 5.95
C SER A 50 9.94 3.47 4.71
N PRO A 51 9.37 2.24 4.70
CA PRO A 51 8.53 1.79 3.59
C PRO A 51 7.23 2.58 3.48
N GLN A 52 6.64 3.00 4.61
CA GLN A 52 5.43 3.83 4.62
C GLN A 52 5.70 5.18 3.96
N TYR A 53 6.82 5.82 4.29
CA TYR A 53 7.22 7.08 3.69
C TYR A 53 7.35 6.98 2.16
N VAL A 54 8.05 5.95 1.66
CA VAL A 54 8.18 5.74 0.21
C VAL A 54 6.82 5.68 -0.48
N ILE A 55 5.90 4.87 0.06
CA ILE A 55 4.57 4.66 -0.52
C ILE A 55 3.72 5.92 -0.43
N GLU A 56 3.75 6.63 0.70
CA GLU A 56 3.08 7.92 0.87
C GLU A 56 3.56 8.93 -0.18
N ARG A 57 4.89 9.02 -0.40
CA ARG A 57 5.47 9.93 -1.41
C ARG A 57 5.10 9.52 -2.84
N ILE A 58 5.09 8.22 -3.16
CA ILE A 58 4.61 7.72 -4.47
C ILE A 58 3.19 8.23 -4.75
N GLY A 59 2.27 8.04 -3.79
CA GLY A 59 0.89 8.49 -3.91
C GLY A 59 0.76 10.01 -3.98
N ALA A 60 1.46 10.73 -3.12
CA ALA A 60 1.38 12.19 -3.04
C ALA A 60 1.93 12.90 -4.29
N ILE A 61 3.01 12.39 -4.89
CA ILE A 61 3.63 12.98 -6.09
C ILE A 61 2.86 12.60 -7.36
N SER A 62 2.33 11.37 -7.42
CA SER A 62 1.62 10.88 -8.62
C SER A 62 0.16 11.34 -8.68
N GLY A 63 -0.45 11.65 -7.53
CA GLY A 63 -1.79 12.19 -7.42
C GLY A 63 -2.92 11.15 -7.56
N PRO A 64 -4.18 11.58 -7.42
CA PRO A 64 -5.36 10.70 -7.40
C PRO A 64 -5.77 10.16 -8.77
N GLU A 65 -5.20 10.70 -9.86
CA GLU A 65 -5.50 10.28 -11.23
C GLU A 65 -4.76 9.01 -11.66
N ALA A 66 -3.64 8.70 -11.01
CA ALA A 66 -2.84 7.52 -11.27
C ALA A 66 -3.56 6.23 -10.85
N VAL A 67 -3.21 5.12 -11.50
CA VAL A 67 -3.67 3.78 -11.11
C VAL A 67 -2.55 3.09 -10.34
N TYR A 68 -2.90 2.43 -9.25
CA TYR A 68 -1.98 1.72 -8.37
C TYR A 68 -2.39 0.25 -8.31
N ALA A 69 -1.52 -0.62 -8.81
CA ALA A 69 -1.58 -2.05 -8.57
C ALA A 69 -0.63 -2.40 -7.42
N ALA A 70 -1.03 -3.31 -6.53
CA ALA A 70 -0.14 -3.78 -5.48
C ALA A 70 0.04 -5.30 -5.50
N GLY A 71 1.21 -5.73 -5.05
CA GLY A 71 1.50 -7.12 -4.72
C GLY A 71 0.76 -7.54 -3.45
N VAL A 72 1.28 -8.55 -2.75
CA VAL A 72 0.67 -9.08 -1.53
C VAL A 72 1.68 -9.12 -0.39
N GLY A 73 1.34 -8.49 0.72
CA GLY A 73 2.20 -8.40 1.90
C GLY A 73 2.07 -7.06 2.61
N GLN A 74 3.12 -6.64 3.32
CA GLN A 74 3.07 -5.37 4.08
C GLN A 74 2.97 -4.16 3.17
N HIS A 75 3.69 -4.15 2.04
CA HIS A 75 3.61 -3.08 1.04
C HIS A 75 2.18 -2.90 0.48
N GLN A 76 1.41 -3.97 0.35
CA GLN A 76 0.00 -3.92 -0.06
C GLN A 76 -0.85 -3.16 0.97
N MET A 77 -0.63 -3.43 2.26
CA MET A 77 -1.36 -2.77 3.35
C MET A 77 -0.98 -1.31 3.44
N TRP A 78 0.32 -1.00 3.38
CA TRP A 78 0.79 0.38 3.40
C TRP A 78 0.35 1.17 2.16
N ALA A 79 0.27 0.56 0.98
CA ALA A 79 -0.34 1.18 -0.20
C ALA A 79 -1.80 1.55 0.05
N ALA A 80 -2.60 0.60 0.55
CA ALA A 80 -3.99 0.86 0.90
C ALA A 80 -4.17 1.94 1.99
N GLN A 81 -3.21 2.06 2.91
CA GLN A 81 -3.23 3.00 4.03
C GLN A 81 -2.77 4.42 3.64
N PHE A 82 -1.68 4.55 2.89
CA PHE A 82 -0.96 5.82 2.71
C PHE A 82 -1.13 6.46 1.32
N VAL A 83 -1.62 5.73 0.32
CA VAL A 83 -2.03 6.34 -0.95
C VAL A 83 -3.44 6.90 -0.80
N LYS A 84 -3.66 8.13 -1.29
CA LYS A 84 -4.98 8.78 -1.26
C LYS A 84 -5.73 8.50 -2.56
N TYR A 85 -6.75 7.65 -2.47
CA TYR A 85 -7.60 7.28 -3.59
C TYR A 85 -8.88 8.12 -3.60
N GLU A 86 -9.12 8.87 -4.68
CA GLU A 86 -10.34 9.69 -4.84
C GLU A 86 -11.25 9.20 -5.98
N ASN A 87 -10.68 8.42 -6.91
CA ASN A 87 -11.36 7.96 -8.12
C ASN A 87 -11.66 6.44 -8.06
N PRO A 88 -12.81 5.97 -8.55
CA PRO A 88 -13.08 4.54 -8.66
C PRO A 88 -12.15 3.89 -9.69
N GLY A 89 -11.81 2.61 -9.47
CA GLY A 89 -11.01 1.83 -10.41
C GLY A 89 -9.53 2.20 -10.48
N THR A 90 -8.99 2.95 -9.51
CA THR A 90 -7.57 3.31 -9.44
C THR A 90 -6.77 2.48 -8.43
N TRP A 91 -7.41 1.61 -7.66
CA TRP A 91 -6.75 0.67 -6.75
C TRP A 91 -7.01 -0.78 -7.19
N LEU A 92 -5.94 -1.47 -7.56
CA LEU A 92 -5.98 -2.85 -8.06
C LEU A 92 -5.17 -3.74 -7.12
N ASN A 93 -5.81 -4.70 -6.46
CA ASN A 93 -5.09 -5.65 -5.61
C ASN A 93 -5.75 -7.03 -5.61
N SER A 94 -4.93 -8.06 -5.36
CA SER A 94 -5.45 -9.40 -5.07
C SER A 94 -5.84 -9.49 -3.59
N GLY A 95 -7.09 -9.14 -3.27
CA GLY A 95 -7.62 -9.22 -1.91
C GLY A 95 -7.98 -10.63 -1.46
N GLY A 96 -8.98 -11.26 -2.11
CA GLY A 96 -9.57 -12.52 -1.63
C GLY A 96 -8.60 -13.71 -1.61
N LEU A 97 -7.89 -13.97 -2.71
CA LEU A 97 -6.93 -15.08 -2.79
C LEU A 97 -5.53 -14.71 -2.28
N GLY A 98 -5.17 -13.42 -2.31
CA GLY A 98 -3.83 -12.99 -1.89
C GLY A 98 -2.69 -13.52 -2.78
N THR A 99 -2.85 -13.50 -4.11
CA THR A 99 -1.84 -13.97 -5.06
C THR A 99 -0.63 -13.03 -5.14
N MET A 100 0.51 -13.47 -4.58
CA MET A 100 1.81 -12.84 -4.82
C MET A 100 2.19 -12.92 -6.31
N GLY A 101 2.90 -11.92 -6.85
CA GLY A 101 3.21 -11.80 -8.28
C GLY A 101 2.11 -11.14 -9.13
N TYR A 102 1.05 -10.62 -8.49
CA TYR A 102 -0.07 -9.97 -9.19
C TYR A 102 0.26 -8.58 -9.77
N ALA A 103 1.14 -7.81 -9.12
CA ALA A 103 1.29 -6.38 -9.36
C ALA A 103 1.73 -6.02 -10.78
N ILE A 104 2.77 -6.69 -11.30
CA ILE A 104 3.33 -6.42 -12.63
C ILE A 104 2.32 -6.70 -13.75
N PRO A 105 1.73 -7.92 -13.87
CA PRO A 105 0.75 -8.18 -14.93
C PRO A 105 -0.52 -7.32 -14.77
N ALA A 106 -0.95 -7.01 -13.54
CA ALA A 106 -2.10 -6.12 -13.33
C ALA A 106 -1.81 -4.67 -13.77
N ALA A 107 -0.63 -4.13 -13.44
CA ALA A 107 -0.20 -2.81 -13.87
C ALA A 107 -0.04 -2.74 -15.40
N MET A 108 0.51 -3.78 -16.03
CA MET A 108 0.59 -3.91 -17.47
C MET A 108 -0.80 -3.80 -18.12
N GLY A 109 -1.76 -4.62 -17.67
CA GLY A 109 -3.14 -4.58 -18.16
C GLY A 109 -3.83 -3.23 -17.92
N ALA A 110 -3.62 -2.63 -16.75
CA ALA A 110 -4.15 -1.31 -16.43
C ALA A 110 -3.58 -0.21 -17.32
N LYS A 111 -2.28 -0.25 -17.63
CA LYS A 111 -1.64 0.72 -18.53
C LYS A 111 -2.14 0.57 -19.96
N VAL A 112 -2.39 -0.65 -20.43
CA VAL A 112 -3.03 -0.89 -21.74
C VAL A 112 -4.48 -0.39 -21.75
N GLY A 113 -5.24 -0.63 -20.68
CA GLY A 113 -6.63 -0.19 -20.56
C GLY A 113 -6.82 1.31 -20.33
N ALA A 114 -5.79 2.00 -19.83
CA ALA A 114 -5.77 3.43 -19.57
C ALA A 114 -4.41 4.04 -20.01
N PRO A 115 -4.15 4.15 -21.32
CA PRO A 115 -2.84 4.51 -21.86
C PRO A 115 -2.35 5.88 -21.42
N ASP A 116 -3.26 6.83 -21.17
CA ASP A 116 -2.91 8.20 -20.75
C ASP A 116 -2.61 8.33 -19.26
N LYS A 117 -2.93 7.30 -18.45
CA LYS A 117 -2.72 7.35 -16.99
C LYS A 117 -1.32 6.89 -16.60
N THR A 118 -0.78 7.50 -15.56
CA THR A 118 0.37 6.93 -14.83
C THR A 118 -0.11 5.67 -14.12
N VAL A 119 0.62 4.57 -14.28
CA VAL A 119 0.31 3.30 -13.62
C VAL A 119 1.50 2.83 -12.82
N TRP A 120 1.30 2.66 -11.51
CA TRP A 120 2.26 2.14 -10.56
C TRP A 120 1.97 0.68 -10.22
N ALA A 121 2.99 -0.16 -10.25
CA ALA A 121 3.05 -1.42 -9.51
C ALA A 121 3.84 -1.15 -8.21
N ILE A 122 3.17 -1.12 -7.06
CA ILE A 122 3.81 -1.07 -5.74
C ILE A 122 3.99 -2.50 -5.28
N ASP A 123 5.22 -2.99 -5.31
CA ASP A 123 5.48 -4.41 -5.13
C ASP A 123 6.53 -4.68 -4.05
N GLY A 124 6.49 -5.87 -3.47
CA GLY A 124 7.53 -6.35 -2.56
C GLY A 124 8.59 -7.13 -3.34
N ASP A 125 9.83 -7.12 -2.88
CA ASP A 125 10.94 -7.92 -3.42
C ASP A 125 10.62 -9.42 -3.60
N GLY A 126 9.90 -10.02 -2.65
CA GLY A 126 9.44 -11.42 -2.76
C GLY A 126 8.29 -11.63 -3.75
N CYS A 127 7.39 -10.65 -3.89
CA CYS A 127 6.28 -10.73 -4.84
C CYS A 127 6.76 -10.52 -6.28
N PHE A 128 7.60 -9.52 -6.47
CA PHE A 128 8.16 -9.15 -7.77
C PHE A 128 8.91 -10.32 -8.42
N GLN A 129 9.65 -11.09 -7.63
CA GLN A 129 10.37 -12.27 -8.12
C GLN A 129 9.50 -13.38 -8.69
N MET A 130 8.19 -13.38 -8.44
CA MET A 130 7.29 -14.40 -9.01
C MET A 130 6.97 -14.15 -10.48
N THR A 131 6.93 -12.89 -10.91
CA THR A 131 6.43 -12.49 -12.24
C THR A 131 7.22 -11.36 -12.90
N ASN A 132 8.44 -11.06 -12.43
CA ASN A 132 9.28 -10.00 -13.01
C ASN A 132 9.58 -10.19 -14.51
N GLN A 133 9.51 -11.42 -15.03
CA GLN A 133 9.72 -11.71 -16.44
C GLN A 133 8.71 -11.00 -17.36
N GLU A 134 7.55 -10.60 -16.82
CA GLU A 134 6.55 -9.83 -17.59
C GLU A 134 7.01 -8.40 -17.92
N LEU A 135 8.12 -7.93 -17.34
CA LEU A 135 8.78 -6.71 -17.81
C LEU A 135 9.27 -6.84 -19.26
N ALA A 136 9.66 -8.05 -19.70
CA ALA A 136 9.96 -8.30 -21.11
C ALA A 136 8.74 -8.03 -22.00
N THR A 137 7.56 -8.49 -21.58
CA THR A 137 6.29 -8.23 -22.27
C THR A 137 6.01 -6.73 -22.31
N CYS A 138 6.20 -6.02 -21.20
CA CYS A 138 5.98 -4.57 -21.12
C CYS A 138 6.91 -3.81 -22.08
N THR A 139 8.21 -4.13 -22.10
CA THR A 139 9.18 -3.47 -22.97
C THR A 139 8.90 -3.77 -24.45
N LEU A 140 8.63 -5.03 -24.82
CA LEU A 140 8.37 -5.42 -26.21
C LEU A 140 7.08 -4.81 -26.79
N ASN A 141 6.17 -4.35 -25.95
CA ASN A 141 4.89 -3.77 -26.34
C ASN A 141 4.77 -2.28 -25.97
N ASP A 142 5.89 -1.62 -25.64
CA ASP A 142 5.94 -0.20 -25.29
C ASP A 142 4.93 0.19 -24.19
N ILE A 143 4.89 -0.58 -23.09
CA ILE A 143 3.97 -0.38 -21.96
C ILE A 143 4.73 0.22 -20.76
N PRO A 144 4.82 1.57 -20.62
CA PRO A 144 5.72 2.23 -19.69
C PRO A 144 5.15 2.32 -18.25
N ILE A 145 4.95 1.18 -17.59
CA ILE A 145 4.56 1.13 -16.18
C ILE A 145 5.68 1.65 -15.27
N LYS A 146 5.33 2.11 -14.07
CA LYS A 146 6.29 2.45 -13.00
C LYS A 146 6.23 1.37 -11.94
N VAL A 147 7.36 0.83 -11.53
CA VAL A 147 7.46 -0.21 -10.49
C VAL A 147 8.20 0.37 -9.29
N GLY A 148 7.53 0.46 -8.15
CA GLY A 148 8.13 0.81 -6.87
C GLY A 148 8.32 -0.46 -6.04
N LEU A 149 9.55 -0.98 -6.01
CA LEU A 149 9.90 -2.15 -5.20
C LEU A 149 10.23 -1.72 -3.77
N ILE A 150 9.45 -2.21 -2.82
CA ILE A 150 9.65 -2.02 -1.39
C ILE A 150 10.54 -3.17 -0.90
N ASN A 151 11.84 -3.03 -1.10
CA ASN A 151 12.85 -4.06 -0.87
C ASN A 151 13.31 -4.05 0.59
N ASN A 152 12.64 -4.87 1.40
CA ASN A 152 12.95 -5.04 2.81
C ASN A 152 13.75 -6.33 3.09
N ASN A 153 14.19 -7.04 2.04
CA ASN A 153 14.90 -8.32 2.07
C ASN A 153 14.17 -9.46 2.82
N ALA A 154 12.84 -9.41 2.87
CA ALA A 154 12.03 -10.40 3.59
C ALA A 154 10.62 -10.59 3.03
N LEU A 155 10.06 -11.76 3.30
CA LEU A 155 8.61 -12.00 3.26
C LEU A 155 7.95 -11.32 4.47
N GLY A 156 7.94 -9.98 4.47
CA GLY A 156 7.69 -9.13 5.64
C GLY A 156 6.38 -9.41 6.37
N MET A 157 5.30 -9.75 5.65
CA MET A 157 4.01 -10.05 6.29
C MET A 157 4.11 -11.33 7.14
N VAL A 158 4.68 -12.41 6.59
CA VAL A 158 4.88 -13.66 7.34
C VAL A 158 5.88 -13.43 8.48
N ARG A 159 6.92 -12.64 8.24
CA ARG A 159 7.91 -12.27 9.25
C ARG A 159 7.29 -11.52 10.44
N GLN A 160 6.40 -10.55 10.21
CA GLN A 160 5.67 -9.85 11.26
C GLN A 160 4.87 -10.82 12.14
N TRP A 161 4.17 -11.80 11.54
CA TRP A 161 3.47 -12.84 12.30
C TRP A 161 4.44 -13.71 13.11
N GLN A 162 5.59 -14.07 12.54
CA GLN A 162 6.63 -14.82 13.26
C GLN A 162 7.22 -14.04 14.44
N SER A 163 7.40 -12.72 14.31
CA SER A 163 7.81 -11.85 15.41
C SER A 163 6.76 -11.78 16.53
N LEU A 164 5.49 -11.62 16.17
CA LEU A 164 4.41 -11.40 17.13
C LEU A 164 3.93 -12.68 17.84
N PHE A 165 3.87 -13.81 17.13
CA PHE A 165 3.19 -15.02 17.63
C PHE A 165 4.11 -16.24 17.75
N TYR A 166 5.34 -16.18 17.24
CA TYR A 166 6.25 -17.32 17.21
C TYR A 166 7.63 -16.99 17.80
N ASN A 167 7.69 -16.08 18.79
CA ASN A 167 8.92 -15.75 19.53
C ASN A 167 10.10 -15.34 18.63
N ASN A 168 9.84 -14.62 17.54
CA ASN A 168 10.86 -14.22 16.56
C ASN A 168 11.58 -15.40 15.89
N ARG A 169 10.92 -16.56 15.79
CA ARG A 169 11.46 -17.73 15.08
C ARG A 169 11.21 -17.58 13.58
N TYR A 170 12.18 -16.99 12.89
CA TYR A 170 12.10 -16.73 11.46
C TYR A 170 12.36 -17.99 10.64
N SER A 171 11.32 -18.52 10.01
CA SER A 171 11.40 -19.75 9.20
C SER A 171 11.18 -19.42 7.73
N ASN A 172 12.29 -19.40 6.97
CA ASN A 172 12.32 -19.19 5.52
C ASN A 172 11.66 -17.88 5.03
N THR A 173 11.68 -16.84 5.86
CA THR A 173 11.13 -15.52 5.51
C THR A 173 12.20 -14.50 5.15
N ASP A 174 13.45 -14.74 5.52
CA ASP A 174 14.55 -13.83 5.22
C ASP A 174 15.15 -14.19 3.86
N LEU A 175 15.17 -13.20 2.96
CA LEU A 175 15.78 -13.35 1.64
C LEU A 175 17.30 -13.10 1.68
N ASN A 176 17.82 -12.73 2.85
CA ASN A 176 19.25 -12.62 3.20
C ASN A 176 20.08 -11.64 2.36
N SER A 177 19.46 -10.88 1.46
CA SER A 177 20.14 -9.90 0.63
C SER A 177 19.16 -8.84 0.13
N ASN A 178 19.61 -7.59 0.11
CA ASN A 178 18.94 -6.49 -0.61
C ASN A 178 19.62 -6.22 -1.98
N ARG A 179 20.48 -7.14 -2.45
CA ARG A 179 21.26 -7.02 -3.70
C ARG A 179 21.13 -8.23 -4.61
N VAL A 180 20.46 -9.28 -4.16
CA VAL A 180 20.36 -10.53 -4.93
C VAL A 180 18.88 -10.92 -5.04
N PRO A 181 18.33 -10.93 -6.27
CA PRO A 181 18.94 -10.39 -7.50
C PRO A 181 19.15 -8.87 -7.43
N ASP A 182 20.06 -8.34 -8.26
CA ASP A 182 20.23 -6.89 -8.39
C ASP A 182 19.12 -6.34 -9.30
N PHE A 183 18.06 -5.82 -8.70
CA PHE A 183 16.85 -5.40 -9.44
C PHE A 183 17.11 -4.28 -10.46
N VAL A 184 18.13 -3.43 -10.26
CA VAL A 184 18.51 -2.40 -11.24
C VAL A 184 19.08 -3.04 -12.50
N LYS A 185 19.99 -4.02 -12.33
CA LYS A 185 20.57 -4.75 -13.46
C LYS A 185 19.56 -5.66 -14.13
N LEU A 186 18.65 -6.25 -13.36
CA LEU A 186 17.55 -7.04 -13.89
C LEU A 186 16.63 -6.19 -14.76
N ALA A 187 16.28 -4.98 -14.31
CA ALA A 187 15.49 -4.03 -15.09
C ALA A 187 16.20 -3.65 -16.41
N ASP A 188 17.49 -3.32 -16.35
CA ASP A 188 18.30 -3.05 -17.55
C ASP A 188 18.32 -4.24 -18.54
N ALA A 189 18.44 -5.47 -18.03
CA ALA A 189 18.37 -6.68 -18.84
C ALA A 189 17.02 -6.90 -19.54
N TYR A 190 15.92 -6.36 -18.99
CA TYR A 190 14.60 -6.35 -19.62
C TYR A 190 14.34 -5.11 -20.50
N GLY A 191 15.33 -4.23 -20.68
CA GLY A 191 15.19 -2.97 -21.42
C GLY A 191 14.38 -1.89 -20.68
N CYS A 192 14.26 -2.01 -19.36
CA CYS A 192 13.62 -1.04 -18.49
C CYS A 192 14.65 -0.05 -17.92
N HIS A 193 14.19 1.12 -17.49
CA HIS A 193 15.01 2.03 -16.70
C HIS A 193 15.13 1.51 -15.26
N GLY A 194 16.34 1.15 -14.82
CA GLY A 194 16.61 0.75 -13.44
C GLY A 194 17.07 1.92 -12.56
N LEU A 195 16.42 2.12 -11.41
CA LEU A 195 16.78 3.13 -10.40
C LEU A 195 16.89 2.47 -9.02
N ARG A 196 17.69 3.05 -8.12
CA ARG A 196 17.80 2.63 -6.72
C ARG A 196 17.77 3.84 -5.80
N CYS A 197 17.07 3.71 -4.67
CA CYS A 197 16.97 4.74 -3.65
C CYS A 197 17.11 4.10 -2.26
N GLU A 198 18.00 4.66 -1.43
CA GLU A 198 18.32 4.13 -0.10
C GLU A 198 18.18 5.19 1.00
N LYS A 199 18.00 6.45 0.60
CA LYS A 199 18.00 7.61 1.48
C LYS A 199 16.72 8.39 1.34
N ARG A 200 16.23 8.89 2.47
CA ARG A 200 15.00 9.68 2.55
C ARG A 200 15.05 10.91 1.66
N GLU A 201 16.18 11.64 1.64
CA GLU A 201 16.31 12.88 0.86
C GLU A 201 16.26 12.68 -0.66
N ASP A 202 16.43 11.45 -1.14
CA ASP A 202 16.48 11.12 -2.57
C ASP A 202 15.16 10.54 -3.09
N VAL A 203 14.19 10.22 -2.21
CA VAL A 203 12.93 9.57 -2.58
C VAL A 203 12.16 10.37 -3.62
N ASP A 204 11.86 11.63 -3.31
CA ASP A 204 11.04 12.49 -4.16
C ASP A 204 11.70 12.69 -5.54
N LYS A 205 13.00 12.99 -5.56
CA LYS A 205 13.78 13.13 -6.80
C LYS A 205 13.78 11.85 -7.64
N THR A 206 13.85 10.68 -6.99
CA THR A 206 13.82 9.39 -7.68
C THR A 206 12.46 9.12 -8.30
N ILE A 207 11.38 9.45 -7.59
CA ILE A 207 10.01 9.31 -8.09
C ILE A 207 9.77 10.28 -9.26
N GLU A 208 10.15 11.54 -9.12
CA GLU A 208 10.05 12.55 -10.19
C GLU A 208 10.84 12.12 -11.45
N LYS A 209 12.05 11.58 -11.26
CA LYS A 209 12.83 11.01 -12.36
C LYS A 209 12.12 9.84 -13.03
N ALA A 210 11.49 8.94 -12.26
CA ALA A 210 10.74 7.83 -12.85
C ALA A 210 9.50 8.30 -13.63
N LEU A 211 8.85 9.37 -13.18
CA LEU A 211 7.68 9.95 -13.85
C LEU A 211 8.05 10.67 -15.17
N SER A 212 9.28 11.19 -15.29
CA SER A 212 9.74 11.83 -16.53
C SER A 212 10.13 10.83 -17.63
N LEU A 213 10.41 9.58 -17.28
CA LEU A 213 10.80 8.50 -18.19
C LEU A 213 9.57 7.72 -18.65
N ASN A 214 9.11 7.92 -19.89
CA ASN A 214 7.88 7.29 -20.42
C ASN A 214 8.10 6.49 -21.71
N ASP A 215 9.35 6.30 -22.10
CA ASP A 215 9.79 5.54 -23.27
C ASP A 215 9.96 4.04 -23.00
N ALA A 216 10.02 3.63 -21.72
CA ALA A 216 10.12 2.24 -21.29
C ALA A 216 9.55 2.07 -19.87
N PRO A 217 9.33 0.83 -19.39
CA PRO A 217 9.02 0.61 -17.98
C PRO A 217 10.16 1.13 -17.09
N VAL A 218 9.82 1.58 -15.89
CA VAL A 218 10.80 2.05 -14.89
C VAL A 218 10.69 1.18 -13.65
N VAL A 219 11.81 0.65 -13.17
CA VAL A 219 11.88 -0.13 -11.93
C VAL A 219 12.74 0.62 -10.92
N ILE A 220 12.15 0.94 -9.77
CA ILE A 220 12.83 1.60 -8.67
C ILE A 220 12.97 0.61 -7.51
N ASP A 221 14.21 0.33 -7.14
CA ASP A 221 14.56 -0.45 -5.96
C ASP A 221 14.68 0.47 -4.73
N PHE A 222 13.63 0.57 -3.92
CA PHE A 222 13.66 1.27 -2.63
C PHE A 222 14.12 0.31 -1.54
N VAL A 223 15.36 0.49 -1.08
CA VAL A 223 15.93 -0.31 0.00
C VAL A 223 15.42 0.24 1.33
N VAL A 224 14.55 -0.50 1.99
CA VAL A 224 13.79 -0.02 3.16
C VAL A 224 14.10 -0.81 4.43
N HIS A 225 13.69 -0.25 5.56
CA HIS A 225 13.81 -0.87 6.87
C HIS A 225 13.10 -2.23 6.94
N LYS A 226 13.84 -3.27 7.35
CA LYS A 226 13.39 -4.67 7.35
C LYS A 226 12.26 -4.96 8.34
N ASP A 227 12.39 -4.44 9.56
CA ASP A 227 11.56 -4.85 10.70
C ASP A 227 10.36 -3.92 10.93
N ALA A 228 9.99 -3.13 9.92
CA ALA A 228 8.77 -2.34 9.95
C ALA A 228 7.54 -3.26 10.04
N MET A 229 6.54 -2.86 10.83
CA MET A 229 5.30 -3.61 11.02
C MET A 229 4.10 -2.81 10.52
N VAL A 230 3.08 -3.52 10.03
CA VAL A 230 1.79 -2.93 9.65
C VAL A 230 0.96 -2.75 10.90
N TRP A 231 0.52 -1.52 11.12
CA TRP A 231 -0.45 -1.11 12.13
C TRP A 231 -1.48 -0.17 11.49
N PRO A 232 -2.71 -0.09 12.01
CA PRO A 232 -3.28 -0.91 13.09
C PRO A 232 -3.53 -2.37 12.66
N MET A 233 -3.72 -3.26 13.62
CA MET A 233 -3.95 -4.70 13.37
C MET A 233 -5.01 -5.27 14.31
N VAL A 234 -5.96 -6.03 13.76
CA VAL A 234 -6.82 -6.97 14.50
C VAL A 234 -6.29 -8.37 14.23
N ALA A 235 -5.93 -9.11 15.27
CA ALA A 235 -5.43 -10.48 15.09
C ALA A 235 -6.58 -11.43 14.68
N ALA A 236 -6.23 -12.53 14.01
CA ALA A 236 -7.21 -13.50 13.55
C ALA A 236 -8.03 -14.06 14.73
N GLY A 237 -9.35 -14.07 14.58
CA GLY A 237 -10.28 -14.55 15.61
C GLY A 237 -10.63 -13.52 16.70
N MET A 238 -10.06 -12.30 16.67
CA MET A 238 -10.38 -11.25 17.64
C MET A 238 -11.48 -10.30 17.14
N SER A 239 -12.13 -9.58 18.06
CA SER A 239 -13.10 -8.54 17.73
C SER A 239 -12.43 -7.29 17.15
N ASN A 240 -13.13 -6.53 16.31
CA ASN A 240 -12.68 -5.19 15.87
C ASN A 240 -12.47 -4.22 17.04
N SER A 241 -13.14 -4.42 18.17
CA SER A 241 -12.91 -3.64 19.40
C SER A 241 -11.56 -3.94 20.06
N GLU A 242 -10.85 -4.98 19.64
CA GLU A 242 -9.54 -5.37 20.19
C GLU A 242 -8.39 -5.00 19.25
N ILE A 243 -8.65 -4.06 18.32
CA ILE A 243 -7.65 -3.52 17.42
C ILE A 243 -6.46 -2.96 18.21
N LYS A 244 -5.25 -3.27 17.75
CA LYS A 244 -4.01 -2.68 18.24
C LYS A 244 -3.55 -1.61 17.24
N PHE A 245 -3.33 -0.37 17.70
CA PHE A 245 -2.85 0.72 16.84
C PHE A 245 -1.32 0.84 16.83
N ALA A 246 -0.65 0.23 17.80
CA ALA A 246 0.79 -0.01 17.84
C ALA A 246 1.05 -1.30 18.63
N ARG A 247 2.31 -1.73 18.70
CA ARG A 247 2.68 -2.95 19.44
C ARG A 247 2.20 -2.85 20.89
N ASP A 248 1.31 -3.74 21.26
CA ASP A 248 0.71 -3.86 22.60
C ASP A 248 -0.06 -2.61 23.09
N MET A 249 -0.52 -1.77 22.17
CA MET A 249 -1.35 -0.59 22.47
C MET A 249 -2.70 -0.70 21.77
N ALA A 250 -3.80 -0.61 22.53
CA ALA A 250 -5.18 -0.64 22.05
C ALA A 250 -5.90 0.69 22.32
N PRO A 251 -6.88 1.09 21.50
CA PRO A 251 -7.70 2.26 21.77
C PRO A 251 -8.43 2.15 23.12
N GLN A 252 -8.56 3.29 23.80
CA GLN A 252 -9.48 3.43 24.92
C GLN A 252 -10.88 3.72 24.36
N TRP A 253 -11.74 2.72 24.45
CA TRP A 253 -13.15 2.88 24.16
C TRP A 253 -13.81 3.56 25.35
N MET A 254 -14.66 4.55 25.08
CA MET A 254 -15.64 4.98 26.07
C MET A 254 -16.66 3.86 26.20
N ARG A 255 -16.34 2.83 26.98
CA ARG A 255 -17.36 1.98 27.57
C ARG A 255 -17.89 2.77 28.76
N SER A 256 -19.20 3.01 28.77
CA SER A 256 -19.88 3.32 30.01
C SER A 256 -19.65 2.14 30.94
N ASP A 257 -18.66 2.24 31.82
CA ASP A 257 -18.53 1.34 32.98
C ASP A 257 -19.61 1.67 34.06
N ASP A 258 -20.63 2.44 33.67
CA ASP A 258 -21.88 2.64 34.41
C ASP A 258 -23.05 2.03 33.61
N GLU A 259 -23.23 0.72 33.69
CA GLU A 259 -24.53 0.01 33.61
C GLU A 259 -24.44 -1.40 34.21
#